data_AF-A0A8T4PHF8-F1
#
_entry.id   AF-A0A8T4PHF8-F1
#
_cell.length_a   1.000
_cell.length_b   1.000
_cell.length_c   1.000
_cell.angle_alpha   90.00
_cell.angle_beta   90.00
_cell.angle_gamma   90.00
#
_symmetry.space_group_name_H-M   'P 1'
#
loop_
_entity.id
_entity.type
_entity.pdbx_description
1 polymer ?
#
loop_
_entity_poly.entity_id
_entity_poly.type
_entity_poly.pdbx_seq_one_letter_code
_entity_poly.pdbx_strand_id
1 'polypeptide(L)'
;MEIKILEEKKNKIIFEVNGVQEGILNALKNELYNDKHVKVSTLTIRHPLVGTPKMILETDGAEPKDTLAKATQRLKKINEKFRDDFKKEVK
;
A
#
# COMPACT_ATOMS: atom_id res chain seq x y z
N MET A 1 4.47 11.95 -6.83
CA MET A 1 3.38 10.98 -6.60
C MET A 1 2.08 11.74 -6.61
N GLU A 2 1.12 11.25 -7.39
CA GLU A 2 -0.24 11.78 -7.44
C GLU A 2 -1.21 10.62 -7.16
N ILE A 3 -2.17 10.84 -6.27
CA ILE A 3 -3.17 9.84 -5.88
C ILE A 3 -4.53 10.31 -6.36
N LYS A 4 -5.20 9.46 -7.13
CA LYS A 4 -6.56 9.70 -7.60
C LYS A 4 -7.52 8.71 -6.98
N ILE A 5 -8.40 9.18 -6.10
CA ILE A 5 -9.45 8.35 -5.50
C ILE A 5 -10.52 8.09 -6.55
N LEU A 6 -10.81 6.81 -6.80
CA LEU A 6 -11.83 6.36 -7.74
C LEU A 6 -13.14 5.99 -7.05
N GLU A 7 -13.04 5.41 -5.85
CA GLU A 7 -14.20 5.01 -5.05
C GLU A 7 -13.84 5.14 -3.57
N GLU A 8 -14.75 5.74 -2.81
CA GLU A 8 -14.66 5.84 -1.35
C GLU A 8 -15.99 5.45 -0.73
N LYS A 9 -15.96 4.40 0.10
CA LYS A 9 -17.08 3.88 0.88
C LYS A 9 -16.61 3.64 2.31
N LYS A 10 -17.56 3.41 3.22
CA LYS A 10 -17.29 3.21 4.66
C LYS A 10 -16.16 2.23 4.97
N ASN A 11 -16.10 1.11 4.25
CA ASN A 11 -15.13 0.02 4.47
C ASN A 11 -14.31 -0.32 3.21
N LYS A 12 -14.32 0.55 2.20
CA LYS A 12 -13.65 0.31 0.92
C LYS A 12 -13.09 1.58 0.33
N ILE A 13 -11.87 1.49 -0.18
CA ILE A 13 -11.25 2.56 -0.98
C ILE A 13 -10.58 1.97 -2.21
N ILE A 14 -10.78 2.62 -3.36
CA ILE A 14 -10.09 2.33 -4.61
C ILE A 14 -9.40 3.60 -5.08
N PHE A 15 -8.12 3.50 -5.41
CA PHE A 15 -7.35 4.63 -5.91
C PHE A 15 -6.28 4.22 -6.93
N GLU A 16 -5.94 5.15 -7.80
CA GLU A 16 -4.80 5.08 -8.71
C GLU A 16 -3.64 5.87 -8.13
N VAL A 17 -2.41 5.39 -8.35
CA VAL A 17 -1.18 6.11 -7.97
C VAL A 17 -0.31 6.30 -9.19
N ASN A 18 -0.06 7.56 -9.55
CA ASN A 18 0.83 7.94 -10.64
C ASN A 18 2.19 8.43 -10.11
N GLY A 19 3.23 8.19 -10.91
CA GLY A 19 4.60 8.61 -10.58
C GLY A 19 5.25 7.82 -9.44
N VAL A 20 4.84 6.57 -9.25
CA VAL A 20 5.40 5.63 -8.27
C VAL A 20 5.62 4.28 -8.95
N GLN A 21 6.75 3.64 -8.66
CA GLN A 21 7.03 2.29 -9.18
C GLN A 21 6.11 1.25 -8.53
N GLU A 22 5.70 0.25 -9.31
CA GLU A 22 4.82 -0.83 -8.85
C GLU A 22 5.37 -1.60 -7.64
N GLY A 23 6.71 -1.69 -7.50
CA GLY A 23 7.36 -2.29 -6.34
C GLY A 23 6.96 -1.63 -5.01
N ILE A 24 6.79 -0.31 -4.99
CA ILE A 24 6.36 0.42 -3.79
C ILE A 24 4.90 0.09 -3.45
N LEU A 25 4.03 0.02 -4.46
CA LEU A 25 2.63 -0.35 -4.27
C LEU A 25 2.48 -1.81 -3.82
N ASN A 26 3.30 -2.71 -4.35
CA ASN A 26 3.35 -4.10 -3.91
C ASN A 26 3.86 -4.25 -2.48
N ALA A 27 4.86 -3.46 -2.06
CA ALA A 27 5.32 -3.45 -0.68
C ALA A 27 4.21 -3.00 0.28
N LEU A 28 3.48 -1.94 -0.06
CA LEU A 28 2.32 -1.48 0.72
C LEU A 28 1.20 -2.54 0.75
N LYS A 29 0.86 -3.12 -0.41
CA LYS A 29 -0.13 -4.21 -0.52
C LYS A 29 0.20 -5.36 0.43
N ASN A 30 1.46 -5.80 0.43
CA ASN A 30 1.92 -6.89 1.28
C ASN A 30 1.87 -6.51 2.77
N GLU A 31 2.24 -5.28 3.12
CA GLU A 31 2.17 -4.80 4.51
C GLU A 31 0.73 -4.64 5.02
N LEU A 32 -0.23 -4.36 4.13
CA LEU A 32 -1.65 -4.31 4.46
C LEU A 32 -2.19 -5.69 4.85
N TYR A 33 -1.66 -6.79 4.30
CA TYR A 33 -2.08 -8.15 4.70
C TYR A 33 -1.69 -8.50 6.15
N ASN A 34 -0.76 -7.78 6.75
CA ASN A 34 -0.41 -7.94 8.16
C ASN A 34 -1.44 -7.30 9.11
N ASP A 35 -2.39 -6.53 8.57
CA ASP A 35 -3.44 -5.89 9.36
C ASP A 35 -4.68 -6.78 9.46
N LYS A 36 -5.05 -7.17 10.69
CA LYS A 36 -6.20 -8.04 10.95
C LYS A 36 -7.54 -7.47 10.47
N HIS A 37 -7.63 -6.15 10.30
CA HIS A 37 -8.85 -5.48 9.83
C HIS A 37 -8.97 -5.47 8.31
N VAL A 38 -7.93 -5.89 7.58
CA VAL A 38 -7.93 -5.94 6.13
C VAL A 38 -8.52 -7.26 5.65
N LYS A 39 -9.58 -7.16 4.84
CA LYS A 39 -10.21 -8.30 4.16
C LYS A 39 -9.67 -8.49 2.76
N VAL A 40 -9.44 -7.39 2.04
CA VAL A 40 -8.92 -7.39 0.68
C VAL A 40 -7.86 -6.30 0.56
N SER A 41 -6.68 -6.65 0.05
CA SER A 41 -5.65 -5.70 -0.39
C SER A 41 -5.12 -6.22 -1.71
N THR A 42 -5.36 -5.52 -2.81
CA THR A 42 -4.87 -5.96 -4.12
C THR A 42 -4.47 -4.80 -5.02
N LEU A 43 -3.59 -5.09 -5.96
CA LEU A 43 -3.14 -4.20 -7.00
C LEU A 43 -3.54 -4.81 -8.34
N THR A 44 -4.32 -4.10 -9.15
CA THR A 44 -4.74 -4.55 -10.48
C THR A 44 -4.29 -3.57 -11.54
N ILE A 45 -3.75 -4.12 -12.64
CA ILE A 45 -3.34 -3.38 -13.83
C ILE A 45 -4.12 -4.01 -14.99
N ARG A 46 -5.05 -3.27 -15.59
CA ARG A 46 -5.90 -3.80 -16.66
C ARG A 46 -5.13 -4.15 -17.93
N HIS A 47 -4.08 -3.38 -18.25
CA HIS A 47 -3.22 -3.62 -19.40
C HIS A 47 -1.76 -3.46 -18.98
N PRO A 48 -0.89 -4.48 -19.10
CA PRO A 48 0.45 -4.45 -18.52
C PRO A 48 1.34 -3.28 -18.96
N LEU A 49 1.20 -2.82 -20.22
CA LEU A 49 2.08 -1.79 -20.78
C LEU A 49 1.56 -0.35 -20.64
N VAL A 50 0.25 -0.15 -20.49
CA VAL A 50 -0.36 1.20 -20.53
C VAL A 50 -1.38 1.44 -19.42
N GLY A 51 -1.68 0.41 -18.62
CA GLY A 51 -2.64 0.49 -17.55
C GLY A 51 -2.03 1.17 -16.34
N THR A 52 -2.74 2.13 -15.77
CA THR A 52 -2.40 2.67 -14.45
C THR A 52 -2.75 1.65 -13.36
N PRO A 53 -1.85 1.38 -12.40
CA PRO A 53 -2.14 0.50 -11.29
C PRO A 53 -3.27 1.04 -10.40
N LYS A 54 -4.25 0.18 -10.12
CA LYS A 54 -5.37 0.45 -9.20
C LYS A 54 -5.19 -0.37 -7.94
N MET A 55 -5.11 0.32 -6.81
CA MET A 55 -5.14 -0.34 -5.51
C MET A 55 -6.58 -0.44 -5.02
N ILE A 56 -6.95 -1.61 -4.52
CA ILE A 56 -8.25 -1.89 -3.92
C ILE A 56 -7.99 -2.37 -2.49
N LEU A 57 -8.60 -1.67 -1.53
CA LEU A 57 -8.57 -2.03 -0.13
C LEU A 57 -9.99 -2.15 0.40
N GLU A 58 -10.29 -3.28 1.03
CA GLU A 58 -11.52 -3.51 1.78
C GLU A 58 -11.20 -3.95 3.20
N THR A 59 -11.93 -3.39 4.17
CA THR A 59 -11.75 -3.64 5.59
C THR A 59 -12.99 -4.33 6.19
N ASP A 60 -12.83 -4.84 7.41
CA ASP A 60 -13.89 -5.44 8.21
C ASP A 60 -14.85 -4.43 8.86
N GLY A 61 -14.67 -3.13 8.59
CA GLY A 61 -15.41 -2.04 9.23
C GLY A 61 -14.50 -0.93 9.74
N ALA A 62 -13.19 -1.19 9.85
CA ALA A 62 -12.18 -0.17 10.12
C ALA A 62 -12.12 0.87 8.99
N GLU A 63 -11.76 2.12 9.31
CA GLU A 63 -11.63 3.18 8.31
C GLU A 63 -10.47 2.85 7.34
N PRO A 64 -10.71 2.76 6.02
CA PRO A 64 -9.67 2.35 5.06
C PRO A 64 -8.48 3.31 4.98
N LYS A 65 -8.74 4.63 5.11
CA LYS A 65 -7.69 5.66 5.08
C LYS A 65 -6.74 5.55 6.27
N ASP A 66 -7.28 5.36 7.48
CA ASP A 66 -6.48 5.11 8.68
C ASP A 66 -5.69 3.79 8.56
N THR A 67 -6.32 2.74 8.01
CA THR A 67 -5.66 1.45 7.74
C THR A 67 -4.45 1.62 6.80
N LEU A 68 -4.59 2.40 5.71
CA LEU A 68 -3.49 2.74 4.81
C LEU A 68 -2.38 3.51 5.51
N ALA A 69 -2.74 4.50 6.32
CA ALA A 69 -1.78 5.32 7.06
C ALA A 69 -0.95 4.47 8.03
N LYS A 70 -1.61 3.58 8.79
CA LYS A 70 -0.97 2.63 9.71
C LYS A 70 -0.04 1.68 8.98
N ALA A 71 -0.48 1.06 7.88
CA ALA A 71 0.38 0.19 7.08
C ALA A 71 1.61 0.92 6.54
N THR A 72 1.45 2.16 6.08
CA THR A 72 2.56 2.98 5.60
C THR A 72 3.56 3.31 6.72
N GLN A 73 3.07 3.58 7.93
CA GLN A 73 3.93 3.80 9.10
C GLN A 73 4.71 2.54 9.49
N ARG A 74 4.08 1.35 9.44
CA ARG A 74 4.78 0.08 9.68
C ARG A 74 5.85 -0.15 8.63
N LEU A 75 5.53 0.04 7.36
CA LEU A 75 6.48 -0.09 6.25
C LEU A 75 7.67 0.86 6.40
N LYS A 76 7.43 2.11 6.81
CA LYS A 76 8.50 3.07 7.11
C LYS A 76 9.45 2.54 8.18
N LYS A 77 8.93 2.02 9.30
CA LYS A 77 9.74 1.46 10.40
C LYS A 77 10.56 0.26 9.94
N ILE A 78 9.97 -0.63 9.13
CA ILE A 78 10.67 -1.80 8.56
C ILE A 78 11.85 -1.33 7.70
N ASN A 79 11.64 -0.33 6.84
CA ASN A 79 12.69 0.20 5.97
C ASN A 79 13.79 0.94 6.74
N GLU A 80 13.43 1.69 7.79
CA GLU A 80 14.41 2.34 8.67
C GLU A 80 15.28 1.30 9.37
N LYS A 81 14.67 0.25 9.94
CA LYS A 81 15.39 -0.85 10.56
C LYS A 81 16.31 -1.56 9.56
N PHE A 82 15.80 -1.92 8.39
CA PHE A 82 16.60 -2.55 7.34
C PHE A 82 17.82 -1.70 6.96
N ARG A 83 17.62 -0.40 6.74
CA ARG A 83 18.71 0.54 6.42
C ARG A 83 19.78 0.57 7.51
N ASP A 84 19.35 0.64 8.76
CA ASP A 84 20.26 0.80 9.89
C ASP A 84 21.02 -0.51 10.19
N ASP A 85 20.36 -1.66 10.07
CA ASP A 85 20.98 -2.98 10.22
C ASP A 85 21.97 -3.25 9.06
N PHE A 86 21.57 -2.97 7.82
CA PHE A 86 22.45 -3.15 6.65
C PHE A 86 23.71 -2.27 6.74
N LYS A 87 23.58 -1.03 7.22
CA LYS A 87 24.74 -0.14 7.43
C LYS A 87 25.72 -0.61 8.50
N LYS A 88 25.27 -1.40 9.48
CA LYS A 88 26.14 -1.95 10.52
C LYS A 88 26.96 -3.12 9.99
N GLU A 89 26.34 -4.00 9.19
CA GLU A 89 26.96 -5.22 8.70
C GLU A 89 27.85 -5.03 7.47
N VAL A 90 27.63 -3.97 6.68
CA VAL A 90 28.38 -3.67 5.45
C VAL A 90 29.49 -2.62 5.67
N LYS A 91 29.65 -2.13 6.90
CA LYS A 91 30.80 -1.31 7.33
C LYS A 91 31.90 -2.19 7.90
#